data_AF-A0A9E6JG78-F1
#
_entry.id   AF-A0A9E6JG78-F1
#
_cell.length_a   1.000
_cell.length_b   1.000
_cell.length_c   1.000
_cell.angle_alpha   90.00
_cell.angle_beta   90.00
_cell.angle_gamma   90.00
#
_symmetry.space_group_name_H-M   'P 1'
#
loop_
_entity.id
_entity.type
_entity.pdbx_description
1 polymer ?
#
loop_
_entity_poly.entity_id
_entity_poly.type
_entity_poly.pdbx_seq_one_letter_code
_entity_poly.pdbx_strand_id
1 'polypeptide(L)'
;MPTTKAHCNQCDGSRNHEVLHSEKSSWKDEDVSGGDEYETLKCSGCESIKLRHTSWFSEHDDDTINYFPPAIFRRTPEWFDQLWLELSADDEFVAKLLMEIYVALQNNLPRLATMGVRSLLEQVMVSKTGDKGSFGKNLQEFENLGYVSRIQRERLEAILDAGHAAIHRTFVPTTRDVITLVDLTEHIVETVYLHEAKIDALKKRVPQRLPRTRG
;
A
#
# COMPACT_ATOMS: atom_id res chain seq x y z
N MET A 1 34.95 -6.86 -3.20
CA MET A 1 34.31 -6.22 -2.04
C MET A 1 33.39 -7.22 -1.37
N PRO A 2 33.15 -7.12 -0.05
CA PRO A 2 32.19 -7.99 0.62
C PRO A 2 30.78 -7.81 0.03
N THR A 3 30.08 -8.92 -0.15
CA THR A 3 28.71 -8.94 -0.69
C THR A 3 27.74 -9.47 0.33
N THR A 4 26.56 -8.87 0.42
CA THR A 4 25.48 -9.29 1.32
C THR A 4 24.15 -9.37 0.58
N LYS A 5 23.16 -10.07 1.15
CA LYS A 5 21.79 -10.10 0.61
C LYS A 5 20.91 -9.09 1.34
N ALA A 6 20.13 -8.32 0.57
CA ALA A 6 19.13 -7.39 1.08
C ALA A 6 18.01 -7.20 0.06
N HIS A 7 16.82 -6.78 0.51
CA HIS A 7 15.70 -6.47 -0.40
C HIS A 7 15.99 -5.21 -1.22
N CYS A 8 15.86 -5.24 -2.55
CA CYS A 8 16.07 -4.05 -3.40
C CYS A 8 14.73 -3.45 -3.87
N ASN A 9 14.44 -2.20 -3.49
CA ASN A 9 13.20 -1.52 -3.86
C ASN A 9 13.00 -1.37 -5.39
N GLN A 10 14.10 -1.29 -6.15
CA GLN A 10 14.07 -1.12 -7.61
C GLN A 10 14.01 -2.44 -8.38
N CYS A 11 14.72 -3.47 -7.93
CA CYS A 11 14.71 -4.80 -8.55
C CYS A 11 13.63 -5.73 -8.01
N ASP A 12 13.01 -5.35 -6.90
CA ASP A 12 12.14 -6.15 -6.03
C ASP A 12 12.85 -7.38 -5.43
N GLY A 13 12.40 -7.85 -4.27
CA GLY A 13 12.90 -9.04 -3.59
C GLY A 13 14.37 -8.99 -3.12
N SER A 14 14.84 -10.12 -2.59
CA SER A 14 16.22 -10.27 -2.10
C SER A 14 17.21 -10.29 -3.27
N ARG A 15 18.23 -9.42 -3.23
CA ARG A 15 19.27 -9.27 -4.25
C ARG A 15 20.65 -9.17 -3.60
N ASN A 16 21.68 -9.46 -4.38
CA ASN A 16 23.06 -9.25 -3.96
C ASN A 16 23.38 -7.75 -3.96
N HIS A 17 24.05 -7.31 -2.90
CA HIS A 17 24.53 -5.95 -2.73
C HIS A 17 26.01 -5.97 -2.39
N GLU A 18 26.75 -5.04 -2.99
CA GLU A 18 28.10 -4.70 -2.57
C GLU A 18 28.04 -3.82 -1.33
N VAL A 19 28.83 -4.15 -0.31
CA VAL A 19 28.97 -3.31 0.89
C VAL A 19 30.01 -2.25 0.58
N LEU A 20 29.56 -0.99 0.40
CA LEU A 20 30.43 0.15 0.09
C LEU A 20 31.17 0.66 1.32
N HIS A 21 30.51 0.62 2.48
CA HIS A 21 31.06 1.06 3.76
C HIS A 21 30.31 0.39 4.92
N SER A 22 30.99 0.18 6.05
CA SER A 22 30.44 -0.36 7.29
C SER A 22 31.08 0.37 8.48
N GLU A 23 30.26 0.81 9.43
CA GLU A 23 30.67 1.42 10.69
C GLU A 23 30.00 0.67 11.84
N LYS A 24 30.77 0.32 12.88
CA LYS A 24 30.29 -0.46 14.03
C LYS A 24 30.54 0.30 15.32
N SER A 25 29.53 0.34 16.18
CA SER A 25 29.64 0.80 17.56
C SER A 25 29.20 -0.30 18.51
N SER A 26 29.78 -0.32 19.70
CA SER A 26 29.33 -1.18 20.78
C SER A 26 29.49 -0.46 22.12
N TRP A 27 28.67 -0.87 23.06
CA TRP A 27 28.67 -0.37 24.42
C TRP A 27 28.40 -1.51 25.40
N LYS A 28 28.80 -1.30 26.64
CA LYS A 28 28.57 -2.21 27.75
C LYS A 28 28.29 -1.40 29.00
N ASP A 29 27.23 -1.79 29.71
CA ASP A 29 26.86 -1.22 31.00
C ASP A 29 26.53 -2.36 31.97
N GLU A 30 27.33 -2.49 33.04
CA GLU A 30 27.27 -3.60 33.98
C GLU A 30 27.24 -4.98 33.30
N ASP A 31 26.11 -5.69 33.43
CA ASP A 31 25.86 -7.03 32.88
C ASP A 31 25.18 -7.00 31.50
N VAL A 32 24.88 -5.81 30.99
CA VAL A 32 24.15 -5.58 29.75
C VAL A 32 25.08 -5.01 28.68
N SER A 33 24.85 -5.39 27.42
CA SER A 33 25.62 -4.84 26.29
C SER A 33 24.76 -4.67 25.05
N GLY A 34 25.21 -3.79 24.15
CA GLY A 34 24.53 -3.56 22.89
C GLY A 34 25.44 -2.90 21.87
N GLY A 35 24.91 -2.66 20.69
CA GLY A 35 25.67 -1.99 19.65
C GLY A 35 24.88 -1.84 18.36
N ASP A 36 25.50 -1.10 17.43
CA ASP A 36 24.92 -0.80 16.13
C ASP A 36 25.95 -1.09 15.03
N GLU A 37 25.45 -1.58 13.90
CA GLU A 37 26.20 -1.70 12.65
C GLU A 37 25.44 -0.95 11.55
N TYR A 38 26.12 0.01 10.92
CA TYR A 38 25.60 0.79 9.79
C TYR A 38 26.35 0.42 8.52
N GLU A 39 25.62 -0.06 7.50
CA GLU A 39 26.20 -0.47 6.23
C GLU A 39 25.57 0.28 5.06
N THR A 40 26.41 0.87 4.19
CA THR A 40 25.97 1.41 2.90
C THR A 40 26.05 0.33 1.84
N LEU A 41 24.91 0.00 1.22
CA LEU A 41 24.77 -1.13 0.30
C LEU A 41 24.43 -0.65 -1.12
N LYS A 42 25.16 -1.12 -2.14
CA LYS A 42 24.87 -0.88 -3.56
C LYS A 42 24.33 -2.14 -4.22
N CYS A 43 23.13 -2.08 -4.82
CA CYS A 43 22.54 -3.23 -5.52
C CYS A 43 23.37 -3.61 -6.74
N SER A 44 23.72 -4.89 -6.88
CA SER A 44 24.51 -5.37 -8.02
C SER A 44 23.74 -5.43 -9.35
N GLY A 45 22.41 -5.24 -9.33
CA GLY A 45 21.57 -5.27 -10.53
C GLY A 45 21.21 -3.89 -11.08
N CYS A 46 20.70 -3.00 -10.23
CA CYS A 46 20.24 -1.66 -10.63
C CYS A 46 21.07 -0.52 -10.04
N GLU A 47 22.15 -0.82 -9.34
CA GLU A 47 23.05 0.16 -8.73
C GLU A 47 22.45 1.07 -7.65
N SER A 48 21.19 0.87 -7.26
CA SER A 48 20.54 1.64 -6.19
C SER A 48 21.30 1.52 -4.87
N ILE A 49 21.48 2.63 -4.17
CA ILE A 49 22.15 2.72 -2.87
C ILE A 49 21.12 2.77 -1.74
N LYS A 50 21.38 2.12 -0.61
CA LYS A 50 20.61 2.23 0.63
C LYS A 50 21.51 2.11 1.86
N LEU A 51 21.00 2.48 3.03
CA LEU A 51 21.60 2.22 4.32
C LEU A 51 20.89 1.03 5.00
N ARG A 52 21.66 0.12 5.61
CA ARG A 52 21.17 -0.90 6.55
C ARG A 52 21.68 -0.56 7.94
N HIS A 53 20.81 -0.57 8.93
CA HIS A 53 21.14 -0.42 10.35
C HIS A 53 20.73 -1.70 11.07
N THR A 54 21.70 -2.39 11.65
CA THR A 54 21.48 -3.55 12.51
C THR A 54 21.78 -3.13 13.93
N SER A 55 20.80 -3.27 14.83
CA SER A 55 20.94 -2.96 16.25
C SER A 55 20.75 -4.24 17.05
N TRP A 56 21.68 -4.54 17.95
CA TRP A 56 21.63 -5.73 18.80
C TRP A 56 21.70 -5.32 20.26
N PHE A 57 21.08 -6.12 21.12
CA PHE A 57 21.01 -5.87 22.54
C PHE A 57 21.04 -7.20 23.29
N SER A 58 21.86 -7.32 24.33
CA SER A 58 22.07 -8.59 25.03
C SER A 58 20.79 -9.17 25.65
N GLU A 59 19.81 -8.31 25.96
CA GLU A 59 18.52 -8.71 26.51
C GLU A 59 17.47 -9.03 25.44
N HIS A 60 17.86 -9.03 24.16
CA HIS A 60 17.01 -9.40 23.04
C HIS A 60 17.61 -10.58 22.29
N ASP A 61 16.78 -11.58 22.01
CA ASP A 61 17.21 -12.78 21.29
C ASP A 61 17.52 -12.50 19.80
N ASP A 62 16.90 -11.44 19.25
CA ASP A 62 16.99 -11.09 17.83
C ASP A 62 17.48 -9.65 17.62
N ASP A 63 18.34 -9.48 16.61
CA ASP A 63 18.77 -8.18 16.13
C ASP A 63 17.61 -7.44 15.43
N THR A 64 17.52 -6.13 15.64
CA THR A 64 16.62 -5.27 14.88
C THR A 64 17.31 -4.75 13.62
N ILE A 65 16.77 -5.09 12.44
CA ILE A 65 17.32 -4.64 11.15
C ILE A 65 16.38 -3.64 10.49
N ASN A 66 16.88 -2.42 10.27
CA ASN A 66 16.19 -1.35 9.55
C ASN A 66 16.91 -1.00 8.25
N TYR A 67 16.14 -0.61 7.24
CA TYR A 67 16.66 -0.14 5.95
C TYR A 67 16.21 1.30 5.70
N PHE A 68 17.07 2.10 5.07
CA PHE A 68 16.77 3.47 4.67
C PHE A 68 17.15 3.68 3.19
N PRO A 69 16.17 3.88 2.28
CA PRO A 69 14.73 3.78 2.53
C PRO A 69 14.30 2.36 2.91
N PRO A 70 13.18 2.16 3.63
CA PRO A 70 12.74 0.84 4.04
C PRO A 70 12.37 -0.04 2.84
N ALA A 71 12.32 -1.36 3.06
CA ALA A 71 12.02 -2.32 2.01
C ALA A 71 10.58 -2.12 1.49
N ILE A 72 10.44 -1.73 0.23
CA ILE A 72 9.14 -1.56 -0.44
C ILE A 72 8.63 -2.95 -0.81
N PHE A 73 7.72 -3.49 -0.02
CA PHE A 73 7.08 -4.78 -0.32
C PHE A 73 5.84 -4.66 -1.22
N ARG A 74 5.39 -3.42 -1.51
CA ARG A 74 4.26 -3.14 -2.41
C ARG A 74 4.54 -1.87 -3.23
N ARG A 75 4.47 -1.99 -4.55
CA ARG A 75 4.55 -0.84 -5.47
C ARG A 75 3.18 -0.22 -5.67
N THR A 76 3.18 1.05 -6.07
CA THR A 76 1.98 1.66 -6.64
C THR A 76 1.56 0.93 -7.92
N PRO A 77 0.26 0.78 -8.20
CA PRO A 77 -0.22 0.15 -9.42
C PRO A 77 0.09 1.03 -10.63
N GLU A 78 0.20 0.40 -11.79
CA GLU A 78 0.52 1.09 -13.06
C GLU A 78 -0.47 2.20 -13.40
N TRP A 79 -1.73 2.06 -12.97
CA TRP A 79 -2.77 3.06 -13.23
C TRP A 79 -2.70 4.28 -12.31
N PHE A 80 -1.85 4.28 -11.27
CA PHE A 80 -1.82 5.34 -10.26
C PHE A 80 -1.52 6.72 -10.87
N ASP A 81 -0.60 6.78 -11.82
CA ASP A 81 -0.26 8.05 -12.50
C ASP A 81 -1.43 8.55 -13.37
N GLN A 82 -2.20 7.62 -13.97
CA GLN A 82 -3.41 7.98 -14.71
C GLN A 82 -4.50 8.54 -13.80
N LEU A 83 -4.58 8.08 -12.54
CA LEU A 83 -5.57 8.55 -11.57
C LEU A 83 -5.55 10.08 -11.44
N TRP A 84 -4.37 10.68 -11.33
CA TRP A 84 -4.22 12.14 -11.21
C TRP A 84 -4.79 12.91 -12.41
N LEU A 85 -4.87 12.29 -13.59
CA LEU A 85 -5.38 12.92 -14.81
C LEU A 85 -6.89 12.80 -14.95
N GLU A 86 -7.49 11.76 -14.36
CA GLU A 86 -8.93 11.44 -14.51
C GLU A 86 -9.77 12.00 -13.36
N LEU A 87 -9.16 12.32 -12.21
CA LEU A 87 -9.87 12.87 -11.07
C LEU A 87 -10.37 14.29 -11.33
N SER A 88 -11.59 14.57 -10.87
CA SER A 88 -12.10 15.93 -10.76
C SER A 88 -11.42 16.67 -9.60
N ALA A 89 -11.54 18.00 -9.58
CA ALA A 89 -11.02 18.82 -8.47
C ALA A 89 -11.58 18.39 -7.11
N ASP A 90 -12.85 17.97 -7.06
CA ASP A 90 -13.52 17.51 -5.84
C ASP A 90 -13.04 16.14 -5.37
N ASP A 91 -12.45 15.33 -6.27
CA ASP A 91 -11.99 13.96 -5.99
C ASP A 91 -10.46 13.84 -5.84
N GLU A 92 -9.69 14.95 -5.90
CA GLU A 92 -8.23 14.94 -5.73
C GLU A 92 -7.76 14.29 -4.42
N PHE A 93 -8.61 14.31 -3.38
CA PHE A 93 -8.31 13.68 -2.09
C PHE A 93 -8.01 12.19 -2.24
N VAL A 94 -8.59 11.52 -3.24
CA VAL A 94 -8.40 10.08 -3.47
C VAL A 94 -6.94 9.77 -3.74
N ALA A 95 -6.32 10.49 -4.68
CA ALA A 95 -4.92 10.27 -5.02
C ALA A 95 -3.97 10.70 -3.90
N LYS A 96 -4.28 11.81 -3.21
CA LYS A 96 -3.48 12.30 -2.07
C LYS A 96 -3.46 11.28 -0.92
N LEU A 97 -4.64 10.83 -0.48
CA LEU A 97 -4.76 9.90 0.64
C LEU A 97 -4.24 8.50 0.27
N LEU A 98 -4.45 8.05 -0.98
CA LEU A 98 -3.87 6.80 -1.44
C LEU A 98 -2.33 6.86 -1.45
N MET A 99 -1.72 8.00 -1.84
CA MET A 99 -0.28 8.20 -1.74
C MET A 99 0.21 8.14 -0.28
N GLU A 100 -0.51 8.75 0.67
CA GLU A 100 -0.17 8.64 2.10
C GLU A 100 -0.23 7.21 2.62
N ILE A 101 -1.21 6.41 2.16
CA ILE A 101 -1.29 4.97 2.48
C ILE A 101 -0.04 4.24 1.97
N TYR A 102 0.42 4.54 0.75
CA TYR A 102 1.67 3.96 0.24
C TYR A 102 2.88 4.38 1.05
N VAL A 103 2.99 5.65 1.44
CA VAL A 103 4.08 6.12 2.31
C VAL A 103 4.05 5.35 3.63
N ALA A 104 2.87 5.13 4.24
CA ALA A 104 2.74 4.34 5.45
C ALA A 104 3.19 2.88 5.25
N LEU A 105 2.79 2.24 4.15
CA LEU A 105 3.23 0.90 3.79
C LEU A 105 4.75 0.82 3.63
N GLN A 106 5.32 1.75 2.87
CA GLN A 106 6.75 1.83 2.58
C GLN A 106 7.58 2.13 3.83
N ASN A 107 6.98 2.64 4.89
CA ASN A 107 7.63 2.88 6.19
C ASN A 107 7.29 1.83 7.24
N ASN A 108 6.70 0.70 6.84
CA ASN A 108 6.30 -0.40 7.74
C ASN A 108 5.38 0.10 8.88
N LEU A 109 4.40 0.95 8.56
CA LEU A 109 3.41 1.51 9.49
C LEU A 109 2.02 0.88 9.26
N PRO A 110 1.82 -0.43 9.57
CA PRO A 110 0.63 -1.17 9.17
C PRO A 110 -0.67 -0.63 9.77
N ARG A 111 -0.62 -0.13 11.02
CA ARG A 111 -1.78 0.52 11.65
C ARG A 111 -2.20 1.78 10.90
N LEU A 112 -1.25 2.65 10.55
CA LEU A 112 -1.54 3.89 9.83
C LEU A 112 -2.06 3.61 8.43
N ALA A 113 -1.44 2.68 7.70
CA ALA A 113 -1.93 2.26 6.39
C ALA A 113 -3.39 1.73 6.47
N THR A 114 -3.70 0.95 7.49
CA THR A 114 -5.04 0.39 7.72
C THR A 114 -6.07 1.46 8.08
N MET A 115 -5.69 2.44 8.90
CA MET A 115 -6.51 3.61 9.19
C MET A 115 -6.76 4.46 7.94
N GLY A 116 -5.71 4.68 7.14
CA GLY A 116 -5.79 5.39 5.87
C GLY A 116 -6.74 4.71 4.88
N VAL A 117 -6.64 3.38 4.72
CA VAL A 117 -7.57 2.59 3.89
C VAL A 117 -9.03 2.81 4.31
N ARG A 118 -9.32 2.69 5.61
CA ARG A 118 -10.68 2.92 6.13
C ARG A 118 -11.16 4.33 5.82
N SER A 119 -10.33 5.34 6.06
CA SER A 119 -10.65 6.74 5.79
C SER A 119 -10.90 6.99 4.29
N LEU A 120 -10.07 6.42 3.41
CA LEU A 120 -10.20 6.57 1.97
C LEU A 120 -11.50 5.96 1.47
N LEU A 121 -11.83 4.74 1.89
CA LEU A 121 -13.08 4.09 1.50
C LEU A 121 -14.31 4.88 1.98
N GLU A 122 -14.31 5.38 3.21
CA GLU A 122 -15.40 6.22 3.71
C GLU A 122 -15.57 7.48 2.85
N GLN A 123 -14.48 8.21 2.58
CA GLN A 123 -14.55 9.44 1.79
C GLN A 123 -14.97 9.19 0.34
N VAL A 124 -14.53 8.09 -0.27
CA VAL A 124 -14.99 7.68 -1.62
C VAL A 124 -16.49 7.42 -1.62
N MET A 125 -17.01 6.68 -0.63
CA MET A 125 -18.45 6.41 -0.54
C MET A 125 -19.25 7.70 -0.30
N VAL A 126 -18.76 8.59 0.57
CA VAL A 126 -19.40 9.89 0.84
C VAL A 126 -19.39 10.78 -0.40
N SER A 127 -18.28 10.85 -1.15
CA SER A 127 -18.19 11.60 -2.41
C SER A 127 -19.23 11.11 -3.44
N LYS A 128 -19.42 9.79 -3.55
CA LYS A 128 -20.29 9.21 -4.58
C LYS A 128 -21.75 9.06 -4.17
N THR A 129 -22.07 9.05 -2.87
CA THR A 129 -23.42 8.71 -2.38
C THR A 129 -24.00 9.73 -1.40
N GLY A 130 -23.19 10.73 -0.99
CA GLY A 130 -23.48 11.63 0.11
C GLY A 130 -23.28 10.97 1.47
N ASP A 131 -23.13 11.78 2.51
CA ASP A 131 -22.99 11.28 3.89
C ASP A 131 -24.32 10.74 4.42
N LYS A 132 -24.36 9.46 4.80
CA LYS A 132 -25.52 8.80 5.42
C LYS A 132 -25.42 8.74 6.95
N GLY A 133 -24.42 9.39 7.53
CA GLY A 133 -24.21 9.56 8.97
C GLY A 133 -23.54 8.37 9.66
N SER A 134 -23.31 7.27 8.95
CA SER A 134 -22.45 6.19 9.43
C SER A 134 -21.87 5.38 8.30
N PHE A 135 -20.68 4.83 8.53
CA PHE A 135 -19.98 3.98 7.58
C PHE A 135 -20.85 2.85 7.02
N GLY A 136 -21.54 2.10 7.87
CA GLY A 136 -22.38 0.98 7.44
C GLY A 136 -23.53 1.43 6.52
N LYS A 137 -24.08 2.63 6.74
CA LYS A 137 -25.11 3.20 5.86
C LYS A 137 -24.51 3.71 4.55
N ASN A 138 -23.31 4.29 4.58
CA ASN A 138 -22.56 4.68 3.38
C ASN A 138 -22.29 3.46 2.49
N LEU A 139 -21.82 2.36 3.08
CA LEU A 139 -21.55 1.11 2.36
C LEU A 139 -22.82 0.47 1.79
N GLN A 140 -23.93 0.50 2.53
CA GLN A 140 -25.22 0.02 2.02
C GLN A 140 -25.68 0.81 0.79
N GLU A 141 -25.55 2.15 0.82
CA GLU A 141 -25.93 2.96 -0.33
C GLU A 141 -24.97 2.76 -1.51
N PHE A 142 -23.69 2.60 -1.23
CA PHE A 142 -22.66 2.31 -2.24
C PHE A 142 -22.95 1.00 -2.99
N GLU A 143 -23.45 -0.01 -2.28
CA GLU A 143 -24.01 -1.24 -2.87
C GLU A 143 -25.28 -0.97 -3.69
N ASN A 144 -26.24 -0.22 -3.13
CA ASN A 144 -27.52 0.06 -3.80
C ASN A 144 -27.35 0.76 -5.15
N LEU A 145 -26.35 1.65 -5.25
CA LEU A 145 -26.00 2.36 -6.48
C LEU A 145 -25.11 1.56 -7.43
N GLY A 146 -24.72 0.33 -7.05
CA GLY A 146 -24.02 -0.61 -7.91
C GLY A 146 -22.51 -0.41 -8.01
N TYR A 147 -21.90 0.42 -7.16
CA TYR A 147 -20.44 0.58 -7.13
C TYR A 147 -19.73 -0.67 -6.62
N VAL A 148 -20.39 -1.44 -5.76
CA VAL A 148 -19.93 -2.75 -5.27
C VAL A 148 -21.07 -3.76 -5.32
N SER A 149 -20.72 -5.02 -5.58
CA SER A 149 -21.65 -6.14 -5.43
C SER A 149 -21.90 -6.48 -3.96
N ARG A 150 -22.99 -7.19 -3.69
CA ARG A 150 -23.30 -7.73 -2.35
C ARG A 150 -22.14 -8.53 -1.73
N ILE A 151 -21.46 -9.36 -2.53
CA ILE A 151 -20.32 -10.16 -2.07
C ILE A 151 -19.12 -9.26 -1.71
N GLN A 152 -18.87 -8.21 -2.51
CA GLN A 152 -17.80 -7.24 -2.20
C GLN A 152 -18.11 -6.47 -0.93
N ARG A 153 -19.37 -6.09 -0.71
CA ARG A 153 -19.79 -5.45 0.54
C ARG A 153 -19.47 -6.31 1.76
N GLU A 154 -19.88 -7.59 1.78
CA GLU A 154 -19.64 -8.48 2.92
C GLU A 154 -18.14 -8.60 3.22
N ARG A 155 -17.29 -8.63 2.19
CA ARG A 155 -15.82 -8.63 2.34
C ARG A 155 -15.28 -7.32 2.88
N LEU A 156 -15.82 -6.20 2.40
CA LEU A 156 -15.45 -4.88 2.88
C LEU A 156 -15.78 -4.74 4.37
N GLU A 157 -16.95 -5.19 4.83
CA GLU A 157 -17.32 -5.09 6.25
C GLU A 157 -16.25 -5.69 7.19
N ALA A 158 -15.72 -6.87 6.86
CA ALA A 158 -14.65 -7.51 7.65
C ALA A 158 -13.33 -6.70 7.66
N ILE A 159 -12.97 -6.14 6.52
CA ILE A 159 -11.77 -5.30 6.32
C ILE A 159 -11.88 -3.99 7.09
N LEU A 160 -13.08 -3.43 7.11
CA LEU A 160 -13.36 -2.17 7.76
C LEU A 160 -13.41 -2.32 9.28
N ASP A 161 -13.82 -3.49 9.77
CA ASP A 161 -13.71 -3.84 11.18
C ASP A 161 -12.25 -3.91 11.64
N ALA A 162 -11.33 -4.36 10.77
CA ALA A 162 -9.89 -4.28 11.03
C ALA A 162 -9.41 -2.82 11.17
N GLY A 163 -9.91 -1.92 10.31
CA GLY A 163 -9.71 -0.48 10.43
C GLY A 163 -10.20 0.08 11.76
N HIS A 164 -11.42 -0.26 12.16
CA HIS A 164 -11.99 0.15 13.43
C HIS A 164 -11.21 -0.42 14.63
N ALA A 165 -10.77 -1.68 14.53
CA ALA A 165 -9.95 -2.34 15.54
C ALA A 165 -8.56 -1.70 15.68
N ALA A 166 -7.94 -1.30 14.58
CA ALA A 166 -6.64 -0.62 14.59
C ALA A 166 -6.72 0.73 15.32
N ILE A 167 -7.85 1.45 15.20
CA ILE A 167 -8.08 2.74 15.86
C ILE A 167 -8.40 2.57 17.36
N HIS A 168 -9.37 1.70 17.69
CA HIS A 168 -9.98 1.69 19.01
C HIS A 168 -9.62 0.48 19.89
N ARG A 169 -9.11 -0.60 19.30
CA ARG A 169 -8.92 -1.90 19.97
C ARG A 169 -7.47 -2.39 19.94
N THR A 170 -6.52 -1.49 19.67
CA THR A 170 -5.06 -1.77 19.67
C THR A 170 -4.63 -2.88 18.70
N PHE A 171 -5.49 -3.24 17.74
CA PHE A 171 -5.18 -4.28 16.75
C PHE A 171 -3.95 -3.90 15.93
N VAL A 172 -3.06 -4.89 15.70
CA VAL A 172 -1.90 -4.75 14.84
C VAL A 172 -2.12 -5.65 13.62
N PRO A 173 -2.47 -5.08 12.46
CA PRO A 173 -2.59 -5.84 11.22
C PRO A 173 -1.23 -6.44 10.84
N THR A 174 -1.22 -7.68 10.37
CA THR A 174 -0.03 -8.26 9.75
C THR A 174 0.21 -7.61 8.38
N THR A 175 1.43 -7.71 7.84
CA THR A 175 1.73 -7.23 6.48
C THR A 175 0.78 -7.82 5.43
N ARG A 176 0.38 -9.10 5.57
CA ARG A 176 -0.57 -9.77 4.66
C ARG A 176 -1.97 -9.17 4.76
N ASP A 177 -2.41 -8.81 5.96
CA ASP A 177 -3.70 -8.14 6.16
C ASP A 177 -3.69 -6.80 5.43
N VAL A 178 -2.68 -5.96 5.65
CA VAL A 178 -2.62 -4.64 5.02
C VAL A 178 -2.51 -4.72 3.49
N ILE A 179 -1.75 -5.69 2.97
CA ILE A 179 -1.72 -5.96 1.51
C ILE A 179 -3.14 -6.22 0.99
N THR A 180 -3.90 -7.08 1.67
CA THR A 180 -5.28 -7.41 1.29
C THR A 180 -6.20 -6.19 1.36
N LEU A 181 -6.04 -5.35 2.39
CA LEU A 181 -6.80 -4.10 2.55
C LEU A 181 -6.55 -3.15 1.36
N VAL A 182 -5.29 -3.00 0.97
CA VAL A 182 -4.87 -2.08 -0.08
C VAL A 182 -5.25 -2.62 -1.47
N ASP A 183 -5.15 -3.93 -1.73
CA ASP A 183 -5.63 -4.57 -2.97
C ASP A 183 -7.11 -4.24 -3.24
N LEU A 184 -7.95 -4.35 -2.22
CA LEU A 184 -9.38 -4.10 -2.37
C LEU A 184 -9.70 -2.62 -2.50
N THR A 185 -8.94 -1.77 -1.82
CA THR A 185 -9.07 -0.32 -1.94
C THR A 185 -8.69 0.15 -3.35
N GLU A 186 -7.57 -0.35 -3.88
CA GLU A 186 -7.14 -0.14 -5.26
C GLU A 186 -8.21 -0.55 -6.26
N HIS A 187 -8.78 -1.74 -6.09
CA HIS A 187 -9.84 -2.23 -6.98
C HIS A 187 -11.08 -1.33 -6.98
N ILE A 188 -11.48 -0.83 -5.82
CA ILE A 188 -12.63 0.09 -5.69
C ILE A 188 -12.30 1.44 -6.35
N VAL A 189 -11.13 2.00 -6.06
CA VAL A 189 -10.69 3.27 -6.67
C VAL A 189 -10.65 3.16 -8.19
N GLU A 190 -10.05 2.09 -8.72
CA GLU A 190 -10.00 1.87 -10.17
C GLU A 190 -11.40 1.71 -10.78
N THR A 191 -12.30 0.98 -10.10
CA THR A 191 -13.68 0.77 -10.56
C THR A 191 -14.48 2.07 -10.59
N VAL A 192 -14.34 2.90 -9.55
CA VAL A 192 -15.13 4.11 -9.38
C VAL A 192 -14.63 5.25 -10.27
N TYR A 193 -13.31 5.37 -10.44
CA TYR A 193 -12.72 6.57 -11.05
C TYR A 193 -12.09 6.33 -12.43
N LEU A 194 -11.74 5.09 -12.79
CA LEU A 194 -10.97 4.82 -14.02
C LEU A 194 -11.72 3.96 -15.04
N HIS A 195 -12.62 3.07 -14.60
CA HIS A 195 -13.28 2.14 -15.50
C HIS A 195 -14.11 2.83 -16.58
N GLU A 196 -14.82 3.91 -16.28
CA GLU A 196 -15.64 4.61 -17.28
C GLU A 196 -14.79 5.14 -18.45
N ALA A 197 -13.71 5.86 -18.15
CA ALA A 197 -12.76 6.35 -19.15
C ALA A 197 -12.13 5.21 -19.96
N LYS A 198 -11.70 4.12 -19.29
CA LYS A 198 -11.11 2.94 -19.94
C LYS A 198 -12.12 2.24 -20.87
N ILE A 199 -13.36 2.09 -20.43
CA ILE A 199 -14.44 1.45 -21.19
C ILE A 199 -14.82 2.30 -22.40
N ASP A 200 -14.90 3.62 -22.27
CA ASP A 200 -15.25 4.50 -23.37
C ASP A 200 -14.15 4.59 -24.42
N ALA A 201 -12.88 4.60 -24.00
CA ALA A 201 -11.74 4.47 -24.90
C ALA A 201 -11.78 3.12 -25.65
N LEU A 202 -12.19 2.03 -24.98
CA LEU A 202 -12.37 0.73 -25.62
C LEU A 202 -13.53 0.75 -26.63
N LYS A 203 -14.71 1.23 -26.27
CA LYS A 203 -15.90 1.29 -27.15
C LYS A 203 -15.59 2.00 -28.47
N LYS A 204 -14.80 3.08 -28.43
CA LYS A 204 -14.37 3.82 -29.63
C LYS A 204 -13.51 2.98 -30.60
N ARG A 205 -12.80 1.97 -30.10
CA ARG A 205 -11.92 1.09 -30.90
C ARG A 205 -12.61 -0.20 -31.36
N VAL A 206 -13.69 -0.62 -30.71
CA VAL A 206 -14.43 -1.83 -31.08
C VAL A 206 -15.15 -1.60 -32.42
N PRO A 207 -14.88 -2.39 -33.47
CA PRO A 207 -15.57 -2.26 -34.75
C PRO A 207 -17.08 -2.47 -34.60
N GLN A 208 -17.88 -1.66 -35.29
CA GLN A 208 -19.33 -1.86 -35.31
C GLN A 208 -19.69 -3.19 -35.96
N ARG A 209 -20.62 -3.92 -35.33
CA ARG A 209 -21.11 -5.18 -35.86
C ARG A 209 -21.83 -4.91 -37.19
N LEU A 210 -21.37 -5.53 -38.28
CA LEU A 210 -22.07 -5.46 -39.56
C LEU A 210 -23.49 -6.02 -39.40
N PRO A 211 -24.51 -5.37 -39.98
CA PRO A 211 -25.88 -5.87 -39.94
C PRO A 211 -25.92 -7.29 -40.51
N ARG A 212 -26.55 -8.23 -39.80
CA ARG A 212 -26.83 -9.56 -40.35
C ARG A 212 -27.75 -9.38 -41.55
N THR A 213 -27.23 -9.58 -42.75
CA THR A 213 -28.05 -9.81 -43.95
C THR A 213 -28.92 -11.04 -43.71
N ARG A 214 -30.22 -10.83 -43.48
CA ARG A 214 -31.20 -11.92 -43.53
C ARG A 214 -31.36 -12.28 -45.00
N GLY A 215 -30.83 -13.43 -45.39
CA GLY A 215 -31.20 -14.12 -46.64
C GLY A 215 -32.51 -14.86 -46.46
#